data_AF-A0A1F9X7Y7-F1
#
_entry.id   AF-A0A1F9X7Y7-F1
#
_cell.length_a   1.000
_cell.length_b   1.000
_cell.length_c   1.000
_cell.angle_alpha   90.00
_cell.angle_beta   90.00
_cell.angle_gamma   90.00
#
_symmetry.space_group_name_H-M   'P 1'
#
loop_
_entity.id
_entity.type
_entity.pdbx_description
1 polymer ?
#
loop_
_entity_poly.entity_id
_entity_poly.type
_entity_poly.pdbx_seq_one_letter_code
_entity_poly.pdbx_strand_id
1 'polypeptide(L)'
;METKLLISVSLFLAFAGRNIPINAMAAETPVLYFSDLTSGPKTGWNMLPGKGAAVSIWGKNLGSSRGSSYVSVGGVNLTSDSDYAEWGITGHENGIPRGLERITFWLTSVMPDGNVNISVNVDGQNSGNLPFVIRPGNIYFVSPSGDDNNSGIYENTVGEGNGPWRHIYKAMPSSSVFDPGDIVYVREGVYTDLHRYSSYLRFYDNDCGAAGFPVSYAAYPAEKAVMGDGTYDGIREHDYACEYVTISKFFINANVTAVGMASGDVNKSNWRVVGNDITTAGSGWTGTLIFGASPVDEENFKIFGNHIHDLAGDKYYHAMYIGTVYNFPDLHNKGVEIAWNELHDFVDTGTDGNAGGPSGIYIHPTDTNAGEADEIYIHDNLVYNLPHAGLALASSVKNAYLWNNILYNCGNNTFSARPSVHFGIHNDVTSNVRFYNNTIYDNNVTGTDSLVLFVDAVGIQNNVEMKNNIFYSLTSGFDQSPSGNVNSDHDLWYGSPAPTYAANYLAQDPLFVNVSNADFRLRSNSPAVNAGSSSLSGIVTRDFIGISRPQGQNYDIGAFEFTESDATPPAIPSGLEVK
;
A
#
# COMPACT_ATOMS: atom_id res chain seq x y z
N MET A 1 6.94 -76.54 -30.69
CA MET A 1 8.29 -76.02 -30.41
C MET A 1 8.62 -75.06 -31.54
N GLU A 2 8.94 -73.79 -31.38
CA GLU A 2 9.26 -72.91 -30.25
C GLU A 2 9.12 -71.45 -30.74
N THR A 3 8.91 -70.54 -29.80
CA THR A 3 8.76 -69.08 -29.92
C THR A 3 10.11 -68.35 -29.80
N LYS A 4 10.22 -67.11 -30.33
CA LYS A 4 10.93 -65.88 -29.83
C LYS A 4 11.39 -65.02 -31.04
N LEU A 5 10.93 -63.78 -31.26
CA LEU A 5 11.07 -62.50 -30.52
C LEU A 5 12.54 -62.07 -30.31
N LEU A 6 13.00 -61.07 -31.08
CA LEU A 6 14.30 -60.40 -30.94
C LEU A 6 14.06 -58.93 -30.59
N ILE A 7 14.64 -58.52 -29.46
CA ILE A 7 14.59 -57.19 -28.85
C ILE A 7 15.86 -56.42 -29.25
N SER A 8 15.69 -55.17 -29.69
CA SER A 8 16.77 -54.23 -29.97
C SER A 8 17.24 -53.58 -28.66
N VAL A 9 18.52 -53.70 -28.34
CA VAL A 9 19.15 -53.08 -27.16
C VAL A 9 19.82 -51.77 -27.57
N SER A 10 19.41 -50.67 -26.96
CA SER A 10 20.03 -49.35 -27.10
C SER A 10 21.26 -49.23 -26.19
N LEU A 11 22.39 -48.79 -26.78
CA LEU A 11 23.66 -48.56 -26.12
C LEU A 11 23.69 -47.13 -25.55
N PHE A 12 23.78 -46.98 -24.22
CA PHE A 12 24.01 -45.69 -23.56
C PHE A 12 25.50 -45.34 -23.61
N LEU A 13 25.85 -44.23 -24.27
CA LEU A 13 27.15 -43.57 -24.09
C LEU A 13 27.10 -42.69 -22.84
N ALA A 14 28.01 -42.94 -21.90
CA ALA A 14 28.25 -42.07 -20.75
C ALA A 14 28.99 -40.80 -21.19
N PHE A 15 28.33 -39.64 -21.09
CA PHE A 15 29.02 -38.35 -21.04
C PHE A 15 29.37 -38.04 -19.59
N ALA A 16 30.68 -37.90 -19.31
CA ALA A 16 31.16 -37.35 -18.06
C ALA A 16 30.72 -35.89 -17.95
N GLY A 17 29.75 -35.61 -17.08
CA GLY A 17 29.31 -34.26 -16.77
C GLY A 17 30.44 -33.48 -16.09
N ARG A 18 30.95 -32.44 -16.77
CA ARG A 18 31.60 -31.34 -16.07
C ARG A 18 30.53 -30.63 -15.27
N ASN A 19 30.63 -30.63 -13.94
CA ASN A 19 29.91 -29.71 -13.08
C ASN A 19 30.32 -28.28 -13.48
N ILE A 20 29.52 -27.63 -14.30
CA ILE A 20 29.53 -26.17 -14.40
C ILE A 20 28.90 -25.71 -13.09
N PRO A 21 29.60 -24.96 -12.23
CA PRO A 21 28.94 -24.31 -11.12
C PRO A 21 27.88 -23.40 -11.71
N ILE A 22 26.62 -23.74 -11.50
CA ILE A 22 25.53 -22.78 -11.63
C ILE A 22 25.88 -21.74 -10.59
N ASN A 23 26.41 -20.60 -11.03
CA ASN A 23 26.45 -19.41 -10.18
C ASN A 23 24.99 -19.17 -9.83
N ALA A 24 24.59 -19.53 -8.61
CA ALA A 24 23.36 -19.04 -8.04
C ALA A 24 23.45 -17.52 -8.21
N MET A 25 22.52 -16.94 -8.96
CA MET A 25 22.35 -15.49 -8.93
C MET A 25 22.24 -15.12 -7.45
N ALA A 26 23.02 -14.14 -7.01
CA ALA A 26 22.87 -13.65 -5.65
C ALA A 26 21.41 -13.25 -5.48
N ALA A 27 20.73 -13.85 -4.50
CA ALA A 27 19.39 -13.39 -4.14
C ALA A 27 19.49 -11.90 -3.84
N GLU A 28 18.57 -11.12 -4.42
CA GLU A 28 18.49 -9.70 -4.10
C GLU A 28 18.37 -9.53 -2.58
N THR A 29 18.96 -8.47 -2.04
CA THR A 29 18.96 -8.25 -0.59
C THR A 29 17.51 -8.14 -0.12
N PRO A 30 17.10 -8.88 0.94
CA PRO A 30 15.77 -8.74 1.51
C PRO A 30 15.54 -7.29 1.92
N VAL A 31 14.30 -6.82 1.86
CA VAL A 31 13.93 -5.48 2.33
C VAL A 31 12.62 -5.56 3.06
N LEU A 32 12.57 -5.01 4.27
CA LEU A 32 11.32 -4.78 4.98
C LEU A 32 10.85 -3.34 4.80
N TYR A 33 9.54 -3.18 4.59
CA TYR A 33 8.90 -1.88 4.39
C TYR A 33 8.07 -1.46 5.59
N PHE A 34 7.17 -2.32 6.05
CA PHE A 34 6.24 -2.00 7.15
C PHE A 34 5.73 -3.26 7.84
N SER A 35 5.09 -3.07 9.00
CA SER A 35 4.40 -4.10 9.76
C SER A 35 2.93 -3.74 9.96
N ASP A 36 2.09 -4.71 10.30
CA ASP A 36 0.69 -4.45 10.67
C ASP A 36 0.62 -3.78 12.03
N LEU A 37 1.33 -4.30 13.02
CA LEU A 37 1.42 -3.80 14.38
C LEU A 37 2.76 -3.08 14.58
N THR A 38 2.76 -2.00 15.35
CA THR A 38 3.98 -1.31 15.82
C THR A 38 4.30 -1.61 17.28
N SER A 39 3.38 -2.26 17.98
CA SER A 39 3.57 -2.69 19.36
C SER A 39 2.66 -3.88 19.70
N GLY A 40 3.03 -4.66 20.71
CA GLY A 40 2.18 -5.74 21.20
C GLY A 40 2.78 -6.58 22.33
N PRO A 41 1.96 -7.42 22.98
CA PRO A 41 2.38 -8.32 24.03
C PRO A 41 3.12 -9.55 23.51
N LYS A 42 4.20 -9.92 24.19
CA LYS A 42 5.00 -11.13 23.90
C LYS A 42 4.44 -12.43 24.50
N THR A 43 3.30 -12.36 25.18
CA THR A 43 2.60 -13.47 25.83
C THR A 43 1.08 -13.28 25.73
N GLY A 44 0.31 -14.33 26.01
CA GLY A 44 -1.15 -14.23 26.21
C GLY A 44 -2.00 -14.87 25.12
N TRP A 45 -1.40 -15.41 24.04
CA TRP A 45 -2.15 -16.13 23.00
C TRP A 45 -2.81 -17.37 23.61
N ASN A 46 -4.14 -17.42 23.71
CA ASN A 46 -4.87 -18.48 24.44
C ASN A 46 -4.40 -18.67 25.89
N MET A 47 -4.01 -17.59 26.59
CA MET A 47 -3.37 -17.63 27.91
C MET A 47 -2.04 -18.40 27.96
N LEU A 48 -1.42 -18.71 26.81
CA LEU A 48 -0.15 -19.41 26.77
C LEU A 48 0.98 -18.44 27.16
N PRO A 49 1.83 -18.80 28.14
CA PRO A 49 2.90 -17.93 28.59
C PRO A 49 4.03 -17.80 27.55
N GLY A 50 4.13 -18.73 26.59
CA GLY A 50 5.22 -18.76 25.61
C GLY A 50 4.95 -18.04 24.29
N LYS A 51 3.68 -17.66 24.02
CA LYS A 51 3.22 -17.19 22.70
C LYS A 51 2.43 -15.90 22.85
N GLY A 52 2.86 -14.85 22.16
CA GLY A 52 2.28 -13.51 22.19
C GLY A 52 1.50 -13.16 20.93
N ALA A 53 1.45 -11.86 20.64
CA ALA A 53 0.80 -11.32 19.45
C ALA A 53 1.40 -11.91 18.17
N ALA A 54 0.55 -12.17 17.19
CA ALA A 54 0.95 -12.42 15.82
C ALA A 54 1.20 -11.09 15.11
N VAL A 55 2.42 -10.89 14.59
CA VAL A 55 2.83 -9.69 13.85
C VAL A 55 3.06 -10.09 12.40
N SER A 56 2.47 -9.33 11.48
CA SER A 56 2.75 -9.44 10.05
C SER A 56 3.70 -8.34 9.59
N ILE A 57 4.67 -8.71 8.76
CA ILE A 57 5.63 -7.80 8.13
C ILE A 57 5.60 -7.98 6.62
N TRP A 58 5.75 -6.87 5.89
CA TRP A 58 5.75 -6.83 4.44
C TRP A 58 7.08 -6.35 3.90
N GLY A 59 7.48 -6.94 2.78
CA GLY A 59 8.76 -6.67 2.15
C GLY A 59 8.87 -7.21 0.74
N LYS A 60 10.09 -7.25 0.24
CA LYS A 60 10.51 -7.92 -1.00
C LYS A 60 11.73 -8.78 -0.71
N ASN A 61 11.93 -9.81 -1.53
CA ASN A 61 13.07 -10.71 -1.46
C ASN A 61 13.19 -11.45 -0.11
N LEU A 62 12.07 -11.69 0.55
CA LEU A 62 11.88 -12.50 1.76
C LEU A 62 11.85 -14.01 1.43
N GLY A 63 11.53 -14.35 0.18
CA GLY A 63 11.50 -15.70 -0.36
C GLY A 63 10.23 -16.47 -0.03
N SER A 64 9.76 -17.31 -0.95
CA SER A 64 8.49 -18.07 -0.86
C SER A 64 8.51 -19.25 0.11
N SER A 65 9.66 -19.55 0.72
CA SER A 65 9.78 -20.57 1.76
C SER A 65 10.84 -20.17 2.77
N ARG A 66 10.65 -20.56 4.03
CA ARG A 66 11.56 -20.15 5.12
C ARG A 66 12.95 -20.76 4.96
N GLY A 67 13.05 -22.08 4.80
CA GLY A 67 14.34 -22.78 4.86
C GLY A 67 15.09 -22.46 6.15
N SER A 68 16.34 -21.99 6.03
CA SER A 68 17.15 -21.52 7.17
C SER A 68 16.94 -20.05 7.55
N SER A 69 16.14 -19.31 6.77
CA SER A 69 15.82 -17.91 7.03
C SER A 69 15.06 -17.75 8.35
N TYR A 70 15.17 -16.58 8.96
CA TYR A 70 14.54 -16.29 10.24
C TYR A 70 14.23 -14.81 10.40
N VAL A 71 13.17 -14.53 11.17
CA VAL A 71 12.90 -13.22 11.74
C VAL A 71 13.69 -13.07 13.04
N SER A 72 14.30 -11.90 13.26
CA SER A 72 14.93 -11.50 14.51
C SER A 72 14.15 -10.37 15.15
N VAL A 73 13.79 -10.49 16.43
CA VAL A 73 13.06 -9.47 17.19
C VAL A 73 13.83 -9.18 18.48
N GLY A 74 14.32 -7.95 18.63
CA GLY A 74 15.06 -7.56 19.83
C GLY A 74 16.30 -8.42 20.12
N GLY A 75 16.92 -8.98 19.07
CA GLY A 75 18.07 -9.88 19.17
C GLY A 75 17.73 -11.37 19.37
N VAL A 76 16.44 -11.73 19.42
CA VAL A 76 15.98 -13.13 19.47
C VAL A 76 15.66 -13.61 18.06
N ASN A 77 16.32 -14.67 17.61
CA ASN A 77 16.08 -15.29 16.31
C ASN A 77 15.01 -16.38 16.42
N LEU A 78 13.97 -16.30 15.60
CA LEU A 78 12.90 -17.28 15.49
C LEU A 78 13.28 -18.36 14.47
N THR A 79 13.80 -19.49 14.93
CA THR A 79 14.40 -20.51 14.05
C THR A 79 13.51 -21.73 13.81
N SER A 80 12.35 -21.82 14.47
CA SER A 80 11.45 -22.97 14.39
C SER A 80 10.26 -22.65 13.49
N ASP A 81 9.80 -23.63 12.69
CA ASP A 81 8.62 -23.43 11.83
C ASP A 81 7.36 -23.09 12.64
N SER A 82 7.27 -23.58 13.88
CA SER A 82 6.18 -23.26 14.81
C SER A 82 6.11 -21.80 15.25
N ASP A 83 7.15 -21.01 15.00
CA ASP A 83 7.19 -19.58 15.30
C ASP A 83 6.41 -18.75 14.26
N TYR A 84 6.04 -19.36 13.14
CA TYR A 84 5.45 -18.71 11.98
C TYR A 84 4.06 -19.25 11.65
N ALA A 85 3.14 -18.34 11.36
CA ALA A 85 1.88 -18.68 10.73
C ALA A 85 2.02 -18.72 9.20
N GLU A 86 2.83 -17.80 8.66
CA GLU A 86 2.98 -17.56 7.23
C GLU A 86 4.42 -17.15 6.92
N TRP A 87 4.94 -17.57 5.77
CA TRP A 87 6.24 -17.11 5.27
C TRP A 87 6.16 -16.81 3.78
N GLY A 88 6.53 -15.59 3.39
CA GLY A 88 6.69 -15.19 1.99
C GLY A 88 5.43 -15.35 1.15
N ILE A 89 4.24 -15.18 1.76
CA ILE A 89 2.97 -15.26 1.03
C ILE A 89 2.82 -14.02 0.15
N THR A 90 2.25 -14.18 -1.04
CA THR A 90 2.06 -13.12 -2.04
C THR A 90 0.65 -13.18 -2.63
N GLY A 91 0.30 -12.20 -3.47
CA GLY A 91 -0.87 -12.28 -4.34
C GLY A 91 -2.14 -11.64 -3.77
N HIS A 92 -2.96 -11.12 -4.67
CA HIS A 92 -4.22 -10.44 -4.37
C HIS A 92 -5.21 -11.36 -3.64
N GLU A 93 -5.17 -12.67 -3.90
CA GLU A 93 -6.01 -13.65 -3.20
C GLU A 93 -5.77 -13.68 -1.68
N ASN A 94 -4.60 -13.20 -1.24
CA ASN A 94 -4.20 -13.07 0.17
C ASN A 94 -4.25 -11.61 0.67
N GLY A 95 -4.78 -10.69 -0.14
CA GLY A 95 -4.82 -9.24 0.14
C GLY A 95 -3.45 -8.59 0.10
N ILE A 96 -2.50 -9.14 -0.68
CA ILE A 96 -1.12 -8.66 -0.74
C ILE A 96 -0.86 -8.04 -2.12
N PRO A 97 -0.82 -6.70 -2.19
CA PRO A 97 -0.72 -6.01 -3.47
C PRO A 97 0.71 -5.94 -4.01
N ARG A 98 0.82 -5.58 -5.29
CA ARG A 98 2.04 -5.09 -5.99
C ARG A 98 3.27 -5.98 -5.81
N GLY A 99 3.00 -7.29 -5.73
CA GLY A 99 3.99 -8.35 -5.57
C GLY A 99 4.80 -8.26 -4.28
N LEU A 100 4.27 -7.61 -3.24
CA LEU A 100 4.87 -7.69 -1.91
C LEU A 100 4.81 -9.12 -1.38
N GLU A 101 5.66 -9.40 -0.39
CA GLU A 101 5.71 -10.65 0.35
C GLU A 101 5.37 -10.38 1.81
N ARG A 102 4.55 -11.24 2.43
CA ARG A 102 4.16 -11.17 3.84
C ARG A 102 4.73 -12.34 4.64
N ILE A 103 5.32 -12.06 5.80
CA ILE A 103 5.63 -13.03 6.84
C ILE A 103 4.77 -12.71 8.05
N THR A 104 4.16 -13.73 8.67
CA THR A 104 3.43 -13.59 9.93
C THR A 104 4.01 -14.53 10.97
N PHE A 105 4.42 -13.99 12.11
CA PHE A 105 5.09 -14.73 13.18
C PHE A 105 4.55 -14.34 14.55
N TRP A 106 4.78 -15.17 15.57
CA TRP A 106 4.41 -14.85 16.94
C TRP A 106 5.57 -14.26 17.74
N LEU A 107 5.28 -13.22 18.51
CA LEU A 107 6.17 -12.78 19.57
C LEU A 107 6.31 -13.88 20.63
N THR A 108 7.47 -13.95 21.28
CA THR A 108 7.76 -14.99 22.28
C THR A 108 8.24 -14.39 23.59
N SER A 109 7.94 -15.08 24.69
CA SER A 109 8.22 -14.60 26.06
C SER A 109 9.67 -14.26 26.37
N VAL A 110 10.62 -14.79 25.59
CA VAL A 110 12.06 -14.55 25.77
C VAL A 110 12.53 -13.22 25.19
N MET A 111 11.70 -12.52 24.41
CA MET A 111 12.03 -11.23 23.84
C MET A 111 12.08 -10.13 24.93
N PRO A 112 12.99 -9.14 24.82
CA PRO A 112 13.06 -8.04 25.78
C PRO A 112 11.84 -7.10 25.68
N ASP A 113 11.46 -6.48 26.78
CA ASP A 113 10.42 -5.43 26.77
C ASP A 113 10.97 -4.09 26.27
N GLY A 114 10.09 -3.21 25.81
CA GLY A 114 10.41 -1.87 25.32
C GLY A 114 10.73 -1.82 23.83
N ASN A 115 11.48 -0.80 23.43
CA ASN A 115 11.83 -0.56 22.04
C ASN A 115 12.79 -1.65 21.52
N VAL A 116 12.39 -2.29 20.43
CA VAL A 116 13.15 -3.32 19.74
C VAL A 116 13.12 -3.07 18.23
N ASN A 117 13.92 -3.83 17.49
CA ASN A 117 13.84 -3.88 16.03
C ASN A 117 13.40 -5.27 15.59
N ILE A 118 12.62 -5.31 14.51
CA ILE A 118 12.32 -6.51 13.73
C ILE A 118 13.18 -6.48 12.47
N SER A 119 13.81 -7.60 12.13
CA SER A 119 14.51 -7.79 10.84
C SER A 119 14.32 -9.22 10.36
N VAL A 120 14.51 -9.46 9.06
CA VAL A 120 14.52 -10.78 8.44
C VAL A 120 15.93 -11.06 7.94
N ASN A 121 16.43 -12.25 8.21
CA ASN A 121 17.62 -12.79 7.58
C ASN A 121 17.22 -13.81 6.51
N VAL A 122 17.59 -13.56 5.26
CA VAL A 122 17.41 -14.48 4.13
C VAL A 122 18.79 -14.83 3.59
N ASP A 123 19.17 -16.10 3.64
CA ASP A 123 20.45 -16.60 3.15
C ASP A 123 21.67 -15.79 3.64
N GLY A 124 21.64 -15.34 4.89
CA GLY A 124 22.71 -14.55 5.51
C GLY A 124 22.62 -13.04 5.27
N GLN A 125 21.72 -12.55 4.40
CA GLN A 125 21.48 -11.12 4.17
C GLN A 125 20.38 -10.60 5.10
N ASN A 126 20.56 -9.38 5.64
CA ASN A 126 19.60 -8.76 6.56
C ASN A 126 18.71 -7.73 5.83
N SER A 127 17.42 -7.70 6.18
CA SER A 127 16.41 -6.87 5.54
C SER A 127 16.41 -5.38 5.88
N GLY A 128 17.26 -4.97 6.82
CA GLY A 128 17.07 -3.73 7.56
C GLY A 128 16.08 -3.89 8.71
N ASN A 129 15.97 -2.84 9.54
CA ASN A 129 15.22 -2.85 10.78
C ASN A 129 13.87 -2.14 10.63
N LEU A 130 12.81 -2.76 11.15
CA LEU A 130 11.55 -2.10 11.46
C LEU A 130 11.46 -1.83 12.96
N PRO A 131 11.15 -0.60 13.40
CA PRO A 131 10.96 -0.30 14.81
C PRO A 131 9.70 -0.99 15.34
N PHE A 132 9.77 -1.53 16.55
CA PHE A 132 8.64 -2.16 17.23
C PHE A 132 8.75 -1.99 18.75
N VAL A 133 7.63 -2.00 19.46
CA VAL A 133 7.60 -1.91 20.93
C VAL A 133 6.96 -3.15 21.54
N ILE A 134 7.72 -3.89 22.33
CA ILE A 134 7.18 -4.98 23.13
C ILE A 134 6.64 -4.40 24.44
N ARG A 135 5.34 -4.59 24.69
CA ARG A 135 4.63 -4.00 25.83
C ARG A 135 3.49 -4.90 26.34
N PRO A 136 3.00 -4.71 27.57
CA PRO A 136 1.80 -5.40 28.04
C PRO A 136 0.55 -5.07 27.20
N GLY A 137 -0.42 -5.99 27.20
CA GLY A 137 -1.72 -5.90 26.52
C GLY A 137 -2.37 -7.28 26.48
N ASN A 138 -3.67 -7.34 26.21
CA ASN A 138 -4.42 -8.59 26.07
C ASN A 138 -4.63 -8.94 24.60
N ILE A 139 -4.86 -10.24 24.35
CA ILE A 139 -5.13 -10.79 23.02
C ILE A 139 -6.51 -11.44 23.05
N TYR A 140 -7.37 -11.04 22.12
CA TYR A 140 -8.73 -11.55 21.97
C TYR A 140 -8.98 -12.12 20.57
N PHE A 141 -10.07 -12.86 20.44
CA PHE A 141 -10.46 -13.56 19.23
C PHE A 141 -11.95 -13.39 18.95
N VAL A 142 -12.26 -13.24 17.67
CA VAL A 142 -13.63 -13.18 17.15
C VAL A 142 -13.79 -14.26 16.08
N SER A 143 -14.92 -14.96 16.05
CA SER A 143 -15.24 -15.98 15.06
C SER A 143 -16.73 -16.00 14.77
N PRO A 144 -17.19 -16.34 13.54
CA PRO A 144 -18.62 -16.40 13.25
C PRO A 144 -19.37 -17.45 14.08
N SER A 145 -18.67 -18.47 14.56
CA SER A 145 -19.16 -19.52 15.45
C SER A 145 -18.98 -19.22 16.95
N GLY A 146 -18.46 -18.03 17.28
CA GLY A 146 -18.25 -17.58 18.65
C GLY A 146 -19.56 -17.26 19.39
N ASP A 147 -19.41 -16.87 20.66
CA ASP A 147 -20.49 -16.41 21.52
C ASP A 147 -20.00 -15.17 22.28
N ASP A 148 -20.80 -14.13 22.26
CA ASP A 148 -20.54 -12.84 22.90
C ASP A 148 -20.58 -12.88 24.44
N ASN A 149 -21.00 -14.01 25.01
CA ASN A 149 -20.87 -14.31 26.44
C ASN A 149 -19.53 -15.01 26.79
N ASN A 150 -18.73 -15.38 25.79
CA ASN A 150 -17.39 -15.91 26.03
C ASN A 150 -16.42 -14.79 26.46
N SER A 151 -15.30 -15.20 27.04
CA SER A 151 -14.21 -14.32 27.41
C SER A 151 -13.48 -13.64 26.24
N GLY A 152 -13.57 -14.20 25.03
CA GLY A 152 -12.81 -13.73 23.87
C GLY A 152 -11.33 -14.14 23.89
N ILE A 153 -10.82 -14.71 24.99
CA ILE A 153 -9.39 -14.98 25.20
C ILE A 153 -8.89 -16.22 24.45
N TYR A 154 -9.79 -17.11 24.03
CA TYR A 154 -9.45 -18.35 23.36
C TYR A 154 -9.89 -18.32 21.91
N GLU A 155 -9.00 -18.67 20.99
CA GLU A 155 -9.26 -18.73 19.54
C GLU A 155 -10.33 -19.78 19.17
N ASN A 156 -10.57 -20.75 20.05
CA ASN A 156 -11.55 -21.83 19.94
C ASN A 156 -12.32 -21.96 21.26
N THR A 157 -13.58 -22.42 21.18
CA THR A 157 -14.37 -22.70 22.39
C THR A 157 -13.76 -23.82 23.22
N VAL A 158 -13.42 -23.54 24.48
CA VAL A 158 -12.80 -24.45 25.45
C VAL A 158 -13.58 -24.46 26.77
N GLY A 159 -14.77 -25.05 26.73
CA GLY A 159 -15.69 -25.11 27.87
C GLY A 159 -16.61 -23.90 27.96
N GLU A 160 -17.40 -23.84 29.03
CA GLU A 160 -18.42 -22.80 29.21
C GLU A 160 -17.77 -21.41 29.42
N GLY A 161 -18.19 -20.43 28.62
CA GLY A 161 -17.74 -19.03 28.71
C GLY A 161 -16.30 -18.80 28.23
N ASN A 162 -15.63 -19.79 27.66
CA ASN A 162 -14.26 -19.68 27.16
C ASN A 162 -14.25 -19.96 25.66
N GLY A 163 -13.95 -18.95 24.86
CA GLY A 163 -13.97 -19.05 23.40
C GLY A 163 -13.93 -17.66 22.76
N PRO A 164 -14.00 -17.59 21.43
CA PRO A 164 -14.03 -16.32 20.74
C PRO A 164 -15.39 -15.64 20.93
N TRP A 165 -15.39 -14.31 20.82
CA TRP A 165 -16.62 -13.55 20.64
C TRP A 165 -17.23 -13.83 19.26
N ARG A 166 -18.53 -13.57 19.12
CA ARG A 166 -19.21 -13.69 17.83
C ARG A 166 -19.00 -12.44 16.98
N HIS A 167 -19.15 -11.26 17.59
CA HIS A 167 -19.17 -10.00 16.87
C HIS A 167 -17.88 -9.19 17.08
N ILE A 168 -17.39 -8.56 16.00
CA ILE A 168 -16.18 -7.74 16.03
C ILE A 168 -16.33 -6.56 16.99
N TYR A 169 -17.51 -5.93 17.02
CA TYR A 169 -17.81 -4.79 17.89
C TYR A 169 -17.82 -5.11 19.39
N LYS A 170 -17.58 -6.36 19.81
CA LYS A 170 -17.29 -6.68 21.22
C LYS A 170 -15.91 -6.20 21.66
N ALA A 171 -14.96 -6.17 20.74
CA ALA A 171 -13.64 -5.61 20.95
C ALA A 171 -13.73 -4.08 20.86
N MET A 172 -14.25 -3.43 21.90
CA MET A 172 -14.35 -1.97 22.00
C MET A 172 -14.10 -1.55 23.46
N PRO A 173 -13.36 -0.47 23.74
CA PRO A 173 -13.20 0.06 25.11
C PRO A 173 -14.50 0.29 25.88
N SER A 174 -15.56 0.75 25.23
CA SER A 174 -16.89 0.92 25.82
C SER A 174 -17.53 -0.39 26.29
N SER A 175 -17.03 -1.56 25.84
CA SER A 175 -17.49 -2.86 26.34
C SER A 175 -16.88 -3.24 27.69
N SER A 176 -15.95 -2.44 28.24
CA SER A 176 -15.20 -2.63 29.50
C SER A 176 -14.26 -3.85 29.54
N VAL A 177 -14.11 -4.57 28.42
CA VAL A 177 -13.26 -5.78 28.32
C VAL A 177 -12.11 -5.64 27.33
N PHE A 178 -12.02 -4.52 26.61
CA PHE A 178 -11.01 -4.33 25.56
C PHE A 178 -10.37 -2.95 25.70
N ASP A 179 -9.19 -2.88 26.30
CA ASP A 179 -8.57 -1.62 26.70
C ASP A 179 -7.53 -1.13 25.68
N PRO A 180 -7.13 0.16 25.74
CA PRO A 180 -5.97 0.65 25.00
C PRO A 180 -4.76 -0.28 25.13
N GLY A 181 -4.25 -0.72 23.99
CA GLY A 181 -3.17 -1.69 23.90
C GLY A 181 -3.63 -3.12 23.56
N ASP A 182 -4.91 -3.42 23.65
CA ASP A 182 -5.40 -4.75 23.34
C ASP A 182 -5.46 -5.00 21.83
N ILE A 183 -5.36 -6.28 21.47
CA ILE A 183 -5.39 -6.75 20.08
C ILE A 183 -6.50 -7.77 19.94
N VAL A 184 -7.33 -7.62 18.92
CA VAL A 184 -8.30 -8.65 18.53
C VAL A 184 -7.92 -9.24 17.17
N TYR A 185 -7.87 -10.58 17.11
CA TYR A 185 -7.71 -11.34 15.88
C TYR A 185 -9.06 -11.90 15.42
N VAL A 186 -9.49 -11.49 14.23
CA VAL A 186 -10.78 -11.88 13.65
C VAL A 186 -10.57 -13.06 12.72
N ARG A 187 -11.17 -14.20 13.05
CA ARG A 187 -11.04 -15.45 12.29
C ARG A 187 -11.78 -15.41 10.97
N GLU A 188 -11.45 -16.39 10.13
CA GLU A 188 -12.12 -16.67 8.86
C GLU A 188 -13.65 -16.58 8.99
N GLY A 189 -14.27 -15.94 8.00
CA GLY A 189 -15.71 -15.79 7.94
C GLY A 189 -16.14 -14.52 7.24
N VAL A 190 -17.46 -14.39 7.09
CA VAL A 190 -18.11 -13.20 6.56
C VAL A 190 -18.91 -12.55 7.69
N TYR A 191 -18.58 -11.30 8.00
CA TYR A 191 -19.15 -10.54 9.11
C TYR A 191 -20.05 -9.42 8.56
N THR A 192 -21.36 -9.65 8.57
CA THR A 192 -22.38 -8.71 8.05
C THR A 192 -23.27 -8.11 9.13
N ASP A 193 -23.05 -8.49 10.39
CA ASP A 193 -23.81 -7.98 11.52
C ASP A 193 -23.58 -6.46 11.65
N LEU A 194 -24.68 -5.70 11.57
CA LEU A 194 -24.66 -4.25 11.73
C LEU A 194 -24.31 -3.89 13.17
N HIS A 195 -23.33 -3.01 13.35
CA HIS A 195 -23.04 -2.46 14.67
C HIS A 195 -23.91 -1.24 14.96
N ARG A 196 -23.57 -0.09 14.39
CA ARG A 196 -24.27 1.19 14.61
C ARG A 196 -24.17 2.09 13.38
N TYR A 197 -25.13 3.01 13.24
CA TYR A 197 -25.15 4.06 12.20
C TYR A 197 -24.80 3.57 10.79
N SER A 198 -25.39 2.45 10.37
CA SER A 198 -25.15 1.84 9.05
C SER A 198 -23.69 1.49 8.78
N SER A 199 -22.96 1.02 9.80
CA SER A 199 -21.58 0.51 9.68
C SER A 199 -21.37 -0.80 10.42
N TYR A 200 -20.49 -1.66 9.88
CA TYR A 200 -20.14 -2.96 10.48
C TYR A 200 -19.27 -2.80 11.73
N LEU A 201 -18.45 -1.73 11.80
CA LEU A 201 -17.72 -1.33 12.99
C LEU A 201 -17.77 0.19 13.13
N ARG A 202 -18.04 0.68 14.34
CA ARG A 202 -18.20 2.11 14.61
C ARG A 202 -17.50 2.46 15.90
N PHE A 203 -16.51 3.33 15.83
CA PHE A 203 -15.91 3.95 17.00
C PHE A 203 -16.83 5.07 17.49
N TYR A 204 -17.27 4.98 18.74
CA TYR A 204 -18.02 6.00 19.47
C TYR A 204 -17.55 5.99 20.93
N ASP A 205 -17.75 7.06 21.71
CA ASP A 205 -17.37 7.08 23.14
C ASP A 205 -15.88 6.81 23.46
N ASN A 206 -14.95 7.28 22.61
CA ASN A 206 -13.50 7.10 22.80
C ASN A 206 -13.07 5.61 22.80
N ASP A 207 -13.71 4.81 21.94
CA ASP A 207 -13.43 3.38 21.69
C ASP A 207 -12.05 3.08 21.06
N CYS A 208 -11.03 3.87 21.40
CA CYS A 208 -9.78 3.96 20.65
C CYS A 208 -8.58 3.75 21.57
N GLY A 209 -7.38 3.78 20.98
CA GLY A 209 -6.15 3.57 21.72
C GLY A 209 -5.68 4.82 22.46
N ALA A 210 -4.50 4.70 23.04
CA ALA A 210 -3.77 5.79 23.66
C ALA A 210 -2.33 5.81 23.17
N ALA A 211 -1.61 6.91 23.43
CA ALA A 211 -0.20 7.02 23.08
C ALA A 211 0.62 5.84 23.64
N GLY A 212 1.28 5.09 22.76
CA GLY A 212 2.03 3.88 23.11
C GLY A 212 1.18 2.60 23.30
N PHE A 213 -0.14 2.73 23.36
CA PHE A 213 -1.09 1.64 23.59
C PHE A 213 -2.21 1.68 22.53
N PRO A 214 -1.90 1.42 21.24
CA PRO A 214 -2.93 1.37 20.21
C PRO A 214 -3.86 0.18 20.42
N VAL A 215 -5.14 0.36 20.12
CA VAL A 215 -6.05 -0.77 19.90
C VAL A 215 -5.85 -1.32 18.49
N SER A 216 -5.87 -2.63 18.34
CA SER A 216 -5.60 -3.27 17.04
C SER A 216 -6.65 -4.31 16.67
N TYR A 217 -7.16 -4.19 15.45
CA TYR A 217 -8.06 -5.13 14.81
C TYR A 217 -7.32 -5.72 13.63
N ALA A 218 -7.04 -7.02 13.69
CA ALA A 218 -6.34 -7.72 12.63
C ALA A 218 -7.12 -8.96 12.21
N ALA A 219 -7.14 -9.27 10.92
CA ALA A 219 -7.55 -10.62 10.50
C ALA A 219 -6.56 -11.65 11.08
N TYR A 220 -7.10 -12.79 11.46
CA TYR A 220 -6.34 -13.91 12.01
C TYR A 220 -5.31 -14.40 10.98
N PRO A 221 -4.07 -14.73 11.40
CA PRO A 221 -3.02 -15.17 10.47
C PRO A 221 -3.44 -16.33 9.56
N ALA A 222 -3.10 -16.25 8.27
CA ALA A 222 -3.45 -17.25 7.25
C ALA A 222 -4.96 -17.51 7.03
N GLU A 223 -5.85 -16.68 7.58
CA GLU A 223 -7.29 -16.80 7.43
C GLU A 223 -7.89 -15.59 6.71
N LYS A 224 -9.03 -15.79 6.03
CA LYS A 224 -9.73 -14.75 5.29
C LYS A 224 -10.93 -14.23 6.08
N ALA A 225 -10.73 -13.12 6.80
CA ALA A 225 -11.82 -12.40 7.48
C ALA A 225 -12.41 -11.35 6.55
N VAL A 226 -13.66 -11.57 6.12
CA VAL A 226 -14.41 -10.65 5.25
C VAL A 226 -15.33 -9.79 6.11
N MET A 227 -15.09 -8.49 6.12
CA MET A 227 -15.99 -7.50 6.72
C MET A 227 -16.96 -6.97 5.66
N GLY A 228 -18.24 -7.29 5.84
CA GLY A 228 -19.31 -6.77 5.01
C GLY A 228 -19.62 -7.56 3.75
N ASP A 229 -20.73 -7.15 3.14
CA ASP A 229 -21.31 -7.69 1.90
C ASP A 229 -21.72 -6.58 0.91
N GLY A 230 -21.25 -5.35 1.15
CA GLY A 230 -21.61 -4.17 0.37
C GLY A 230 -22.88 -3.45 0.84
N THR A 231 -23.59 -3.96 1.86
CA THR A 231 -24.84 -3.34 2.33
C THR A 231 -24.62 -2.08 3.17
N TYR A 232 -23.62 -2.11 4.05
CA TYR A 232 -23.32 -1.04 5.00
C TYR A 232 -21.88 -0.56 4.85
N ASP A 233 -21.55 0.58 5.45
CA ASP A 233 -20.16 1.02 5.50
C ASP A 233 -19.32 0.08 6.38
N GLY A 234 -18.02 0.06 6.15
CA GLY A 234 -17.05 -0.73 6.89
C GLY A 234 -16.83 -0.22 8.30
N ILE A 235 -15.63 0.29 8.52
CA ILE A 235 -15.16 0.79 9.80
C ILE A 235 -15.25 2.30 9.81
N ARG A 236 -16.01 2.86 10.74
CA ARG A 236 -16.24 4.30 10.79
C ARG A 236 -15.94 4.90 12.15
N GLU A 237 -15.52 6.15 12.13
CA GLU A 237 -15.60 7.10 13.23
C GLU A 237 -16.42 8.32 12.75
N HIS A 238 -17.19 8.91 13.67
CA HIS A 238 -17.82 10.22 13.45
C HIS A 238 -18.14 10.89 14.79
N ASP A 239 -17.85 12.19 14.92
CA ASP A 239 -18.09 13.05 16.09
C ASP A 239 -17.33 12.75 17.40
N TYR A 240 -16.46 11.73 17.47
CA TYR A 240 -15.78 11.36 18.71
C TYR A 240 -14.25 11.45 18.58
N ALA A 241 -13.61 11.75 19.70
CA ALA A 241 -12.17 11.62 19.77
C ALA A 241 -11.79 10.15 19.55
N CYS A 242 -10.82 9.91 18.66
CA CYS A 242 -10.39 8.56 18.34
C CYS A 242 -8.96 8.54 17.81
N GLU A 243 -8.05 8.07 18.64
CA GLU A 243 -6.63 8.08 18.34
C GLU A 243 -6.03 6.66 18.46
N TYR A 244 -4.91 6.40 17.79
CA TYR A 244 -4.13 5.16 17.94
C TYR A 244 -4.91 3.87 17.63
N VAL A 245 -5.43 3.77 16.42
CA VAL A 245 -6.17 2.58 15.92
C VAL A 245 -5.39 1.90 14.81
N THR A 246 -5.27 0.58 14.86
CA THR A 246 -4.75 -0.23 13.74
C THR A 246 -5.83 -1.14 13.18
N ILE A 247 -6.05 -1.08 11.86
CA ILE A 247 -6.94 -1.94 11.09
C ILE A 247 -6.10 -2.70 10.06
N SER A 248 -6.10 -4.04 10.11
CA SER A 248 -5.21 -4.80 9.25
C SER A 248 -5.74 -6.14 8.71
N LYS A 249 -5.36 -6.46 7.47
CA LYS A 249 -5.57 -7.75 6.78
C LYS A 249 -7.02 -8.17 6.54
N PHE A 250 -7.97 -7.25 6.66
CA PHE A 250 -9.35 -7.55 6.31
C PHE A 250 -9.57 -7.52 4.80
N PHE A 251 -10.49 -8.37 4.36
CA PHE A 251 -11.18 -8.18 3.08
C PHE A 251 -12.44 -7.37 3.39
N ILE A 252 -12.53 -6.14 2.92
CA ILE A 252 -13.62 -5.22 3.24
C ILE A 252 -14.48 -5.03 1.99
N ASN A 253 -15.73 -5.45 2.08
CA ASN A 253 -16.77 -5.16 1.08
C ASN A 253 -17.81 -4.25 1.72
N ALA A 254 -17.65 -2.94 1.52
CA ALA A 254 -18.48 -1.91 2.10
C ALA A 254 -19.45 -1.30 1.09
N ASN A 255 -20.44 -0.54 1.55
CA ASN A 255 -21.32 0.21 0.67
C ASN A 255 -20.58 1.38 0.02
N VAL A 256 -20.14 2.37 0.80
CA VAL A 256 -19.44 3.55 0.27
C VAL A 256 -18.08 3.75 0.92
N THR A 257 -17.98 3.62 2.25
CA THR A 257 -16.73 3.85 2.95
C THR A 257 -16.28 2.58 3.66
N ALA A 258 -15.10 2.07 3.30
CA ALA A 258 -14.49 0.88 3.88
C ALA A 258 -13.82 1.19 5.23
N VAL A 259 -13.02 2.25 5.30
CA VAL A 259 -12.47 2.77 6.56
C VAL A 259 -12.52 4.28 6.52
N GLY A 260 -13.16 4.91 7.50
CA GLY A 260 -13.41 6.33 7.42
C GLY A 260 -13.51 7.03 8.75
N MET A 261 -12.94 8.22 8.79
CA MET A 261 -12.98 9.15 9.90
C MET A 261 -13.44 10.51 9.36
N ALA A 262 -14.51 11.05 9.92
CA ALA A 262 -15.00 12.37 9.52
C ALA A 262 -14.14 13.48 10.13
N SER A 263 -14.11 14.66 9.52
CA SER A 263 -13.50 15.84 10.16
C SER A 263 -14.29 16.27 11.39
N GLY A 264 -13.63 16.91 12.35
CA GLY A 264 -14.32 17.51 13.50
C GLY A 264 -13.38 18.08 14.55
N ASP A 265 -13.95 18.86 15.47
CA ASP A 265 -13.24 19.61 16.53
C ASP A 265 -12.76 18.75 17.72
N VAL A 266 -12.62 17.44 17.52
CA VAL A 266 -12.18 16.47 18.53
C VAL A 266 -10.92 15.77 18.05
N ASN A 267 -10.05 15.37 18.96
CA ASN A 267 -8.74 14.80 18.61
C ASN A 267 -8.88 13.48 17.85
N LYS A 268 -8.24 13.38 16.68
CA LYS A 268 -8.18 12.14 15.92
C LYS A 268 -6.83 12.03 15.24
N SER A 269 -6.11 10.95 15.50
CA SER A 269 -4.71 10.82 15.09
C SER A 269 -4.24 9.36 15.13
N ASN A 270 -3.09 9.08 14.53
CA ASN A 270 -2.35 7.84 14.64
C ASN A 270 -3.16 6.59 14.22
N TRP A 271 -4.03 6.75 13.22
CA TRP A 271 -4.69 5.63 12.56
C TRP A 271 -3.76 4.96 11.56
N ARG A 272 -3.80 3.63 11.55
CA ARG A 272 -3.02 2.77 10.63
C ARG A 272 -3.96 1.82 9.92
N VAL A 273 -4.08 1.96 8.61
CA VAL A 273 -4.86 1.08 7.74
C VAL A 273 -3.88 0.30 6.88
N VAL A 274 -3.66 -0.97 7.24
CA VAL A 274 -2.49 -1.73 6.77
C VAL A 274 -2.87 -3.07 6.15
N GLY A 275 -2.52 -3.29 4.89
CA GLY A 275 -2.61 -4.60 4.26
C GLY A 275 -4.03 -5.11 4.06
N ASN A 276 -5.01 -4.22 3.85
CA ASN A 276 -6.41 -4.60 3.62
C ASN A 276 -6.69 -4.74 2.12
N ASP A 277 -7.61 -5.65 1.80
CA ASP A 277 -8.20 -5.81 0.47
C ASP A 277 -9.58 -5.17 0.47
N ILE A 278 -9.84 -4.22 -0.43
CA ILE A 278 -10.95 -3.29 -0.31
C ILE A 278 -11.68 -3.15 -1.65
N THR A 279 -12.99 -3.37 -1.58
CA THR A 279 -13.93 -3.02 -2.65
C THR A 279 -15.20 -2.42 -2.06
N THR A 280 -16.00 -1.75 -2.90
CA THR A 280 -17.28 -1.17 -2.49
C THR A 280 -18.39 -1.42 -3.50
N ALA A 281 -19.60 -1.67 -3.01
CA ALA A 281 -20.76 -1.93 -3.85
C ALA A 281 -21.52 -0.66 -4.30
N GLY A 282 -21.34 0.44 -3.58
CA GLY A 282 -21.98 1.73 -3.83
C GLY A 282 -20.97 2.85 -4.10
N SER A 283 -21.51 4.05 -4.31
CA SER A 283 -20.76 5.28 -4.48
C SER A 283 -21.41 6.43 -3.71
N GLY A 284 -20.61 7.46 -3.44
CA GLY A 284 -21.06 8.68 -2.78
C GLY A 284 -20.05 9.79 -2.98
N TRP A 285 -20.36 10.99 -2.48
CA TRP A 285 -19.47 12.16 -2.59
C TRP A 285 -18.43 12.13 -1.44
N THR A 286 -17.57 11.13 -1.45
CA THR A 286 -16.64 10.81 -0.35
C THR A 286 -15.53 9.86 -0.82
N GLY A 287 -14.67 9.41 0.10
CA GLY A 287 -13.68 8.37 -0.09
C GLY A 287 -14.13 6.96 0.35
N THR A 288 -13.63 5.93 -0.33
CA THR A 288 -13.61 4.54 0.20
C THR A 288 -12.76 4.48 1.47
N LEU A 289 -11.58 5.09 1.42
CA LEU A 289 -10.78 5.48 2.57
C LEU A 289 -10.89 6.99 2.74
N ILE A 290 -11.37 7.44 3.89
CA ILE A 290 -11.54 8.86 4.18
C ILE A 290 -10.90 9.22 5.52
N PHE A 291 -10.05 10.23 5.51
CA PHE A 291 -9.48 10.80 6.72
C PHE A 291 -9.71 12.31 6.72
N GLY A 292 -10.63 12.74 7.58
CA GLY A 292 -10.91 14.13 7.84
C GLY A 292 -9.85 14.83 8.69
N ALA A 293 -9.93 16.15 8.71
CA ALA A 293 -9.08 17.04 9.49
C ALA A 293 -9.48 17.06 10.98
N SER A 294 -8.50 17.30 11.84
CA SER A 294 -8.67 17.34 13.30
C SER A 294 -7.91 18.52 13.92
N PRO A 295 -8.09 18.83 15.22
CA PRO A 295 -7.31 19.85 15.90
C PRO A 295 -5.93 19.38 16.36
N VAL A 296 -5.51 18.15 16.03
CA VAL A 296 -4.21 17.59 16.44
C VAL A 296 -3.11 18.12 15.54
N ASP A 297 -2.05 18.71 16.11
CA ASP A 297 -0.93 19.29 15.34
C ASP A 297 -0.33 18.35 14.28
N GLU A 298 -0.23 17.05 14.57
CA GLU A 298 0.24 16.01 13.63
C GLU A 298 -0.65 14.76 13.74
N GLU A 299 -1.59 14.61 12.79
CA GLU A 299 -2.48 13.44 12.77
C GLU A 299 -1.76 12.13 12.48
N ASN A 300 -0.68 12.13 11.70
CA ASN A 300 0.17 10.96 11.48
C ASN A 300 -0.60 9.70 10.99
N PHE A 301 -1.50 9.85 10.01
CA PHE A 301 -2.21 8.73 9.42
C PHE A 301 -1.32 7.89 8.50
N LYS A 302 -1.37 6.56 8.63
CA LYS A 302 -0.61 5.61 7.81
C LYS A 302 -1.54 4.71 7.01
N ILE A 303 -1.44 4.76 5.69
CA ILE A 303 -2.25 3.96 4.76
C ILE A 303 -1.29 3.12 3.93
N PHE A 304 -1.02 1.90 4.40
CA PHE A 304 0.07 1.07 3.91
C PHE A 304 -0.39 -0.24 3.29
N GLY A 305 0.11 -0.58 2.11
CA GLY A 305 -0.04 -1.94 1.60
C GLY A 305 -1.47 -2.36 1.28
N ASN A 306 -2.41 -1.43 1.13
CA ASN A 306 -3.80 -1.77 0.83
C ASN A 306 -3.99 -2.03 -0.66
N HIS A 307 -4.85 -2.99 -0.97
CA HIS A 307 -5.30 -3.34 -2.30
C HIS A 307 -6.73 -2.80 -2.47
N ILE A 308 -6.92 -1.78 -3.32
CA ILE A 308 -8.23 -1.15 -3.53
C ILE A 308 -8.62 -1.33 -4.99
N HIS A 309 -9.71 -2.03 -5.25
CA HIS A 309 -10.03 -2.47 -6.60
C HIS A 309 -11.52 -2.51 -6.89
N ASP A 310 -11.86 -2.50 -8.18
CA ASP A 310 -13.22 -2.67 -8.70
C ASP A 310 -14.22 -1.65 -8.13
N LEU A 311 -13.77 -0.42 -7.87
CA LEU A 311 -14.66 0.64 -7.39
C LEU A 311 -15.51 1.18 -8.55
N ALA A 312 -16.81 1.28 -8.32
CA ALA A 312 -17.74 1.92 -9.25
C ALA A 312 -18.24 3.23 -8.65
N GLY A 313 -18.17 4.34 -9.40
CA GLY A 313 -18.71 5.62 -8.93
C GLY A 313 -18.65 6.74 -9.95
N ASP A 314 -19.02 7.95 -9.54
CA ASP A 314 -18.94 9.15 -10.35
C ASP A 314 -17.67 9.97 -10.00
N LYS A 315 -17.51 11.15 -10.61
CA LYS A 315 -16.34 12.01 -10.42
C LYS A 315 -16.14 12.55 -8.99
N TYR A 316 -17.12 12.40 -8.08
CA TYR A 316 -17.04 12.85 -6.69
C TYR A 316 -16.70 11.71 -5.72
N TYR A 317 -16.67 10.47 -6.20
CA TYR A 317 -16.24 9.33 -5.42
C TYR A 317 -14.74 9.09 -5.61
N HIS A 318 -14.02 8.78 -4.54
CA HIS A 318 -12.56 8.61 -4.59
C HIS A 318 -12.13 7.38 -3.79
N ALA A 319 -11.05 6.70 -4.18
CA ALA A 319 -10.54 5.58 -3.40
C ALA A 319 -9.93 6.06 -2.08
N MET A 320 -9.07 7.07 -2.14
CA MET A 320 -8.50 7.71 -0.96
C MET A 320 -8.81 9.20 -1.01
N TYR A 321 -9.53 9.69 0.00
CA TYR A 321 -9.91 11.08 0.14
C TYR A 321 -9.41 11.64 1.46
N ILE A 322 -8.33 12.42 1.39
CA ILE A 322 -7.70 13.05 2.56
C ILE A 322 -8.03 14.52 2.54
N GLY A 323 -8.50 15.06 3.66
CA GLY A 323 -8.66 16.50 3.80
C GLY A 323 -10.02 16.99 4.24
N THR A 324 -11.15 16.30 4.05
CA THR A 324 -12.52 16.89 4.08
C THR A 324 -12.86 18.04 5.08
N VAL A 325 -12.55 19.31 4.79
CA VAL A 325 -12.71 20.44 5.75
C VAL A 325 -13.94 21.32 5.50
N TYR A 326 -15.02 20.83 4.87
CA TYR A 326 -16.12 21.70 4.39
C TYR A 326 -16.77 22.64 5.42
N ASN A 327 -16.57 22.44 6.73
CA ASN A 327 -17.06 23.32 7.80
C ASN A 327 -16.01 23.68 8.89
N PHE A 328 -14.73 23.37 8.69
CA PHE A 328 -13.73 23.40 9.76
C PHE A 328 -12.46 24.19 9.39
N PRO A 329 -12.57 25.47 8.98
CA PRO A 329 -11.53 26.22 8.27
C PRO A 329 -10.17 26.36 8.98
N ASP A 330 -10.09 26.00 10.26
CA ASP A 330 -8.88 26.08 11.08
C ASP A 330 -8.23 24.69 11.34
N LEU A 331 -8.82 23.61 10.83
CA LEU A 331 -8.31 22.25 10.99
C LEU A 331 -7.41 21.84 9.83
N HIS A 332 -6.51 20.90 10.08
CA HIS A 332 -5.57 20.43 9.06
C HIS A 332 -5.49 18.90 9.03
N ASN A 333 -4.77 18.39 8.04
CA ASN A 333 -4.22 17.05 8.05
C ASN A 333 -2.71 17.14 7.90
N LYS A 334 -1.97 16.61 8.87
CA LYS A 334 -0.52 16.68 8.89
C LYS A 334 0.14 15.32 9.14
N GLY A 335 1.20 15.04 8.38
CA GLY A 335 2.00 13.81 8.54
C GLY A 335 1.34 12.56 7.95
N VAL A 336 0.45 12.72 6.96
CA VAL A 336 -0.23 11.60 6.30
C VAL A 336 0.75 10.89 5.36
N GLU A 337 0.86 9.58 5.48
CA GLU A 337 1.72 8.73 4.65
C GLU A 337 0.90 7.65 3.95
N ILE A 338 0.89 7.72 2.62
CA ILE A 338 0.17 6.82 1.72
C ILE A 338 1.22 6.06 0.94
N ALA A 339 1.48 4.81 1.34
CA ALA A 339 2.61 4.09 0.81
C ALA A 339 2.32 2.63 0.49
N TRP A 340 3.01 2.12 -0.53
CA TRP A 340 2.97 0.71 -0.88
C TRP A 340 1.57 0.16 -1.21
N ASN A 341 0.60 0.99 -1.57
CA ASN A 341 -0.75 0.57 -1.93
C ASN A 341 -0.85 0.23 -3.43
N GLU A 342 -1.88 -0.53 -3.79
CA GLU A 342 -2.26 -0.79 -5.18
C GLU A 342 -3.73 -0.41 -5.38
N LEU A 343 -4.00 0.43 -6.38
CA LEU A 343 -5.34 0.94 -6.69
C LEU A 343 -5.64 0.68 -8.16
N HIS A 344 -6.69 -0.08 -8.48
CA HIS A 344 -6.97 -0.37 -9.89
C HIS A 344 -8.39 -0.74 -10.29
N ASP A 345 -8.61 -0.71 -11.60
CA ASP A 345 -9.81 -1.19 -12.29
C ASP A 345 -11.09 -0.52 -11.79
N PHE A 346 -11.05 0.82 -11.71
CA PHE A 346 -12.24 1.59 -11.34
C PHE A 346 -13.14 1.82 -12.54
N VAL A 347 -14.42 1.99 -12.29
CA VAL A 347 -15.46 2.13 -13.32
C VAL A 347 -16.22 3.42 -13.12
N ASP A 348 -16.36 4.19 -14.19
CA ASP A 348 -17.27 5.33 -14.22
C ASP A 348 -18.72 4.87 -14.35
N THR A 349 -19.51 5.20 -13.35
CA THR A 349 -20.97 5.04 -13.36
C THR A 349 -21.71 6.39 -13.30
N GLY A 350 -20.97 7.50 -13.39
CA GLY A 350 -21.53 8.84 -13.43
C GLY A 350 -22.34 9.10 -14.70
N THR A 351 -23.40 9.89 -14.58
CA THR A 351 -24.21 10.34 -15.70
C THR A 351 -24.16 11.85 -15.84
N ASP A 352 -24.41 12.34 -17.07
CA ASP A 352 -24.47 13.76 -17.39
C ASP A 352 -23.22 14.53 -16.92
N GLY A 353 -23.38 15.65 -16.21
CA GLY A 353 -22.28 16.47 -15.72
C GLY A 353 -21.43 15.82 -14.62
N ASN A 354 -21.79 14.64 -14.13
CA ASN A 354 -21.06 13.93 -13.07
C ASN A 354 -20.21 12.75 -13.59
N ALA A 355 -20.24 12.47 -14.90
CA ALA A 355 -19.35 11.50 -15.53
C ALA A 355 -17.87 11.82 -15.25
N GLY A 356 -17.03 10.79 -15.25
CA GLY A 356 -15.59 10.89 -14.98
C GLY A 356 -15.04 9.73 -14.14
N GLY A 357 -15.90 9.12 -13.32
CA GLY A 357 -15.57 8.00 -12.46
C GLY A 357 -14.63 8.34 -11.30
N PRO A 358 -14.27 7.33 -10.49
CA PRO A 358 -13.51 7.59 -9.27
C PRO A 358 -12.04 7.94 -9.52
N SER A 359 -11.50 8.81 -8.67
CA SER A 359 -10.04 9.02 -8.56
C SER A 359 -9.38 8.03 -7.61
N GLY A 360 -8.08 7.85 -7.79
CA GLY A 360 -7.23 7.06 -6.90
C GLY A 360 -6.94 7.80 -5.59
N ILE A 361 -5.77 8.42 -5.54
CA ILE A 361 -5.30 9.20 -4.39
C ILE A 361 -5.69 10.66 -4.59
N TYR A 362 -6.61 11.17 -3.78
CA TYR A 362 -7.16 12.52 -3.92
C TYR A 362 -7.00 13.30 -2.61
N ILE A 363 -6.09 14.28 -2.60
CA ILE A 363 -5.84 15.16 -1.46
C ILE A 363 -6.61 16.46 -1.67
N HIS A 364 -7.63 16.68 -0.85
CA HIS A 364 -8.57 17.78 -1.01
C HIS A 364 -9.18 18.22 0.32
N PRO A 365 -8.53 19.17 1.01
CA PRO A 365 -9.04 19.78 2.22
C PRO A 365 -10.28 20.64 1.99
N THR A 366 -10.19 21.72 1.19
CA THR A 366 -11.31 22.61 0.87
C THR A 366 -10.98 23.50 -0.33
N ASP A 367 -11.99 24.12 -0.93
CA ASP A 367 -11.88 25.06 -2.08
C ASP A 367 -11.87 26.54 -1.66
N THR A 368 -11.45 26.87 -0.42
CA THR A 368 -11.43 28.27 0.08
C THR A 368 -10.22 28.66 0.97
N ASN A 369 -9.05 28.00 0.84
CA ASN A 369 -7.88 28.18 1.75
C ASN A 369 -8.21 28.07 3.25
N ALA A 370 -9.22 27.28 3.58
CA ALA A 370 -9.78 27.09 4.92
C ALA A 370 -9.50 25.64 5.38
N GLY A 371 -8.38 25.47 6.08
CA GLY A 371 -7.85 24.17 6.45
C GLY A 371 -6.95 23.60 5.36
N GLU A 372 -5.94 22.84 5.78
CA GLU A 372 -4.81 22.47 4.92
C GLU A 372 -4.36 21.03 5.09
N ALA A 373 -3.79 20.46 4.04
CA ALA A 373 -3.04 19.21 4.12
C ALA A 373 -1.54 19.57 4.07
N ASP A 374 -0.80 19.34 5.16
CA ASP A 374 0.62 19.63 5.27
C ASP A 374 1.44 18.35 5.47
N GLU A 375 2.69 18.32 5.02
CA GLU A 375 3.59 17.17 5.17
C GLU A 375 2.93 15.84 4.74
N ILE A 376 2.53 15.81 3.46
CA ILE A 376 1.87 14.65 2.85
C ILE A 376 2.91 13.83 2.10
N TYR A 377 3.01 12.55 2.41
CA TYR A 377 3.97 11.61 1.82
C TYR A 377 3.22 10.57 1.00
N ILE A 378 3.47 10.49 -0.31
CA ILE A 378 2.80 9.55 -1.21
C ILE A 378 3.86 8.78 -1.99
N HIS A 379 4.12 7.53 -1.66
CA HIS A 379 5.23 6.83 -2.29
C HIS A 379 5.07 5.33 -2.49
N ASP A 380 5.82 4.81 -3.45
CA ASP A 380 5.83 3.39 -3.78
C ASP A 380 4.42 2.83 -4.06
N ASN A 381 3.46 3.67 -4.51
CA ASN A 381 2.11 3.21 -4.86
C ASN A 381 2.06 2.74 -6.32
N LEU A 382 1.23 1.73 -6.60
CA LEU A 382 0.88 1.27 -7.94
C LEU A 382 -0.56 1.67 -8.24
N VAL A 383 -0.80 2.52 -9.23
CA VAL A 383 -2.17 2.98 -9.56
C VAL A 383 -2.43 2.81 -11.05
N TYR A 384 -3.50 2.11 -11.42
CA TYR A 384 -3.73 1.85 -12.84
C TYR A 384 -5.15 1.54 -13.24
N ASN A 385 -5.47 1.76 -14.53
CA ASN A 385 -6.80 1.53 -15.08
C ASN A 385 -7.88 2.33 -14.32
N LEU A 386 -7.67 3.64 -14.21
CA LEU A 386 -8.60 4.55 -13.55
C LEU A 386 -9.27 5.48 -14.58
N PRO A 387 -10.60 5.66 -14.51
CA PRO A 387 -11.32 6.54 -15.42
C PRO A 387 -10.96 8.02 -15.17
N HIS A 388 -10.67 8.37 -13.92
CA HIS A 388 -10.28 9.72 -13.50
C HIS A 388 -8.81 9.78 -13.07
N ALA A 389 -8.39 10.87 -12.42
CA ALA A 389 -7.01 11.04 -11.99
C ALA A 389 -6.56 9.91 -11.05
N GLY A 390 -5.37 9.35 -11.32
CA GLY A 390 -4.77 8.36 -10.44
C GLY A 390 -4.21 9.00 -9.17
N LEU A 391 -3.64 10.20 -9.31
CA LEU A 391 -3.15 11.02 -8.22
C LEU A 391 -3.51 12.48 -8.44
N ALA A 392 -4.16 13.09 -7.45
CA ALA A 392 -4.56 14.48 -7.46
C ALA A 392 -4.22 15.20 -6.15
N LEU A 393 -3.56 16.34 -6.28
CA LEU A 393 -3.47 17.36 -5.23
C LEU A 393 -4.41 18.49 -5.62
N ALA A 394 -5.57 18.57 -4.97
CA ALA A 394 -6.67 19.37 -5.46
C ALA A 394 -6.59 20.85 -5.05
N SER A 395 -6.39 21.12 -3.76
CA SER A 395 -6.33 22.47 -3.19
C SER A 395 -5.72 22.45 -1.79
N SER A 396 -5.27 23.60 -1.27
CA SER A 396 -4.80 23.78 0.11
C SER A 396 -3.79 22.73 0.59
N VAL A 397 -2.92 22.25 -0.31
CA VAL A 397 -1.86 21.29 0.00
C VAL A 397 -0.52 22.02 0.17
N LYS A 398 0.16 21.76 1.27
CA LYS A 398 1.48 22.28 1.60
C LYS A 398 2.45 21.11 1.79
N ASN A 399 3.67 21.28 1.29
CA ASN A 399 4.77 20.33 1.49
C ASN A 399 4.37 18.87 1.17
N ALA A 400 4.10 18.59 -0.10
CA ALA A 400 3.83 17.24 -0.56
C ALA A 400 5.11 16.59 -1.10
N TYR A 401 5.38 15.35 -0.68
CA TYR A 401 6.54 14.55 -1.08
C TYR A 401 6.04 13.28 -1.76
N LEU A 402 6.36 13.13 -3.03
CA LEU A 402 5.82 12.06 -3.86
C LEU A 402 6.94 11.35 -4.61
N TRP A 403 7.19 10.08 -4.31
CA TRP A 403 8.28 9.36 -4.97
C TRP A 403 8.02 7.88 -5.24
N ASN A 404 8.74 7.31 -6.21
CA ASN A 404 8.63 5.91 -6.60
C ASN A 404 7.19 5.46 -6.93
N ASN A 405 6.26 6.36 -7.24
CA ASN A 405 4.93 5.93 -7.64
C ASN A 405 4.95 5.49 -9.11
N ILE A 406 4.18 4.45 -9.41
CA ILE A 406 3.95 3.98 -10.77
C ILE A 406 2.48 4.19 -11.08
N LEU A 407 2.20 4.98 -12.11
CA LEU A 407 0.86 5.25 -12.59
C LEU A 407 0.74 4.87 -14.05
N TYR A 408 -0.26 4.08 -14.44
CA TYR A 408 -0.51 3.79 -15.85
C TYR A 408 -1.97 3.64 -16.22
N ASN A 409 -2.35 4.10 -17.41
CA ASN A 409 -3.74 4.04 -17.86
C ASN A 409 -4.73 4.71 -16.87
N CYS A 410 -4.33 5.82 -16.25
CA CYS A 410 -5.19 6.63 -15.38
C CYS A 410 -5.65 7.88 -16.11
N GLY A 411 -6.87 8.34 -15.84
CA GLY A 411 -7.44 9.51 -16.50
C GLY A 411 -7.92 9.21 -17.92
N ASN A 412 -8.32 7.95 -18.15
CA ASN A 412 -8.60 7.39 -19.47
C ASN A 412 -10.06 7.58 -19.94
N ASN A 413 -10.90 8.25 -19.15
CA ASN A 413 -12.28 8.54 -19.51
C ASN A 413 -12.38 9.62 -20.60
N THR A 414 -13.36 9.48 -21.49
CA THR A 414 -13.59 10.40 -22.62
C THR A 414 -14.58 11.53 -22.32
N PHE A 415 -15.41 11.43 -21.28
CA PHE A 415 -16.47 12.40 -20.97
C PHE A 415 -16.06 13.46 -19.93
N SER A 416 -15.19 13.13 -18.99
CA SER A 416 -14.56 14.07 -18.05
C SER A 416 -13.10 13.69 -17.89
N ALA A 417 -12.38 13.82 -19.01
CA ALA A 417 -11.00 13.40 -19.12
C ALA A 417 -10.14 14.23 -18.16
N ARG A 418 -9.67 13.60 -17.08
CA ARG A 418 -8.72 14.21 -16.15
C ARG A 418 -7.34 13.61 -16.30
N PRO A 419 -6.28 14.38 -16.01
CA PRO A 419 -4.91 13.91 -16.14
C PRO A 419 -4.61 12.71 -15.25
N SER A 420 -3.62 11.88 -15.61
CA SER A 420 -3.15 10.80 -14.72
C SER A 420 -2.64 11.35 -13.38
N VAL A 421 -1.89 12.45 -13.44
CA VAL A 421 -1.43 13.24 -12.29
C VAL A 421 -1.89 14.69 -12.44
N HIS A 422 -2.56 15.23 -11.42
CA HIS A 422 -3.09 16.59 -11.45
C HIS A 422 -2.73 17.36 -10.17
N PHE A 423 -2.03 18.48 -10.29
CA PHE A 423 -1.77 19.40 -9.18
C PHE A 423 -2.54 20.71 -9.33
N GLY A 424 -3.13 21.22 -8.25
CA GLY A 424 -3.75 22.54 -8.17
C GLY A 424 -5.15 22.69 -8.75
N ILE A 425 -5.95 21.61 -8.78
CA ILE A 425 -7.27 21.51 -9.43
C ILE A 425 -8.22 22.70 -9.20
N HIS A 426 -8.34 23.20 -7.97
CA HIS A 426 -9.39 24.15 -7.59
C HIS A 426 -8.90 25.58 -7.37
N ASN A 427 -7.76 25.94 -8.00
CA ASN A 427 -7.25 27.31 -8.00
C ASN A 427 -6.92 27.89 -6.60
N ASP A 428 -6.63 27.01 -5.65
CA ASP A 428 -6.27 27.29 -4.26
C ASP A 428 -4.86 26.78 -3.93
N VAL A 429 -4.26 27.29 -2.83
CA VAL A 429 -2.83 27.14 -2.50
C VAL A 429 -2.38 25.67 -2.52
N THR A 430 -1.72 25.26 -3.59
CA THR A 430 -0.89 24.06 -3.65
C THR A 430 0.57 24.47 -3.68
N SER A 431 1.40 23.98 -2.78
CA SER A 431 2.76 24.50 -2.61
C SER A 431 3.78 23.49 -2.14
N ASN A 432 5.03 23.71 -2.56
CA ASN A 432 6.20 22.91 -2.17
C ASN A 432 6.02 21.42 -2.51
N VAL A 433 5.55 21.15 -3.72
CA VAL A 433 5.38 19.79 -4.23
C VAL A 433 6.73 19.28 -4.70
N ARG A 434 7.14 18.11 -4.20
CA ARG A 434 8.37 17.42 -4.54
C ARG A 434 8.01 16.08 -5.16
N PHE A 435 8.28 15.92 -6.45
CA PHE A 435 7.84 14.78 -7.23
C PHE A 435 9.05 14.10 -7.86
N TYR A 436 9.49 12.97 -7.30
CA TYR A 436 10.78 12.38 -7.58
C TYR A 436 10.74 10.91 -7.97
N ASN A 437 11.53 10.49 -8.96
CA ASN A 437 11.68 9.06 -9.27
C ASN A 437 10.35 8.33 -9.50
N ASN A 438 9.33 8.99 -10.05
CA ASN A 438 8.07 8.35 -10.42
C ASN A 438 8.10 7.87 -11.87
N THR A 439 7.28 6.87 -12.21
CA THR A 439 7.04 6.45 -13.60
C THR A 439 5.56 6.62 -13.93
N ILE A 440 5.25 7.57 -14.82
CA ILE A 440 3.89 7.85 -15.26
C ILE A 440 3.78 7.48 -16.74
N TYR A 441 3.01 6.44 -17.01
CA TYR A 441 2.85 5.86 -18.34
C TYR A 441 1.43 6.10 -18.86
N ASP A 442 1.34 6.65 -20.07
CA ASP A 442 0.18 6.87 -20.93
C ASP A 442 -1.22 6.59 -20.35
N ASN A 443 -2.11 7.56 -20.52
CA ASN A 443 -3.53 7.43 -20.16
C ASN A 443 -4.37 6.73 -21.25
N ASN A 444 -3.75 6.25 -22.35
CA ASN A 444 -4.38 5.52 -23.46
C ASN A 444 -5.67 6.16 -24.01
N VAL A 445 -5.76 7.49 -24.02
CA VAL A 445 -6.95 8.22 -24.49
C VAL A 445 -6.56 9.22 -25.57
N THR A 446 -7.27 9.21 -26.70
CA THR A 446 -6.99 10.08 -27.86
C THR A 446 -8.12 11.07 -28.08
N GLY A 447 -7.78 12.28 -28.51
CA GLY A 447 -8.77 13.30 -28.86
C GLY A 447 -9.52 13.89 -27.66
N THR A 448 -8.96 13.76 -26.45
CA THR A 448 -9.44 14.42 -25.23
C THR A 448 -8.40 15.41 -24.73
N ASP A 449 -8.81 16.30 -23.82
CA ASP A 449 -7.90 17.26 -23.16
C ASP A 449 -7.19 16.65 -21.93
N SER A 450 -7.33 15.34 -21.69
CA SER A 450 -6.60 14.67 -20.60
C SER A 450 -5.11 14.60 -20.93
N LEU A 451 -4.25 14.78 -19.93
CA LEU A 451 -2.80 14.79 -20.03
C LEU A 451 -2.20 13.71 -19.12
N VAL A 452 -0.95 13.30 -19.37
CA VAL A 452 -0.23 12.46 -18.41
C VAL A 452 0.03 13.23 -17.11
N LEU A 453 0.44 14.49 -17.24
CA LEU A 453 0.62 15.43 -16.14
C LEU A 453 -0.03 16.75 -16.51
N PHE A 454 -0.79 17.31 -15.56
CA PHE A 454 -1.25 18.68 -15.61
C PHE A 454 -0.99 19.39 -14.30
N VAL A 455 -0.47 20.61 -14.40
CA VAL A 455 -0.09 21.42 -13.25
C VAL A 455 -0.87 22.73 -13.34
N ASP A 456 -2.08 22.72 -12.79
CA ASP A 456 -2.94 23.90 -12.73
C ASP A 456 -2.41 24.86 -11.68
N ALA A 457 -2.05 26.05 -12.13
CA ALA A 457 -1.21 26.91 -11.34
C ALA A 457 -1.76 28.31 -11.12
N VAL A 458 -3.07 28.49 -11.33
CA VAL A 458 -3.79 29.51 -10.56
C VAL A 458 -3.86 29.08 -9.08
N GLY A 459 -3.87 27.77 -8.79
CA GLY A 459 -3.81 27.24 -7.42
C GLY A 459 -2.39 27.12 -6.85
N ILE A 460 -1.37 27.00 -7.68
CA ILE A 460 0.00 26.81 -7.19
C ILE A 460 0.63 28.16 -6.82
N GLN A 461 0.75 28.43 -5.52
CA GLN A 461 1.33 29.68 -5.02
C GLN A 461 2.82 29.57 -4.69
N ASN A 462 3.41 28.36 -4.60
CA ASN A 462 4.85 28.14 -4.43
C ASN A 462 5.32 26.79 -5.04
N ASN A 463 6.58 26.73 -5.44
CA ASN A 463 7.28 25.78 -6.33
C ASN A 463 6.78 24.31 -6.40
N VAL A 464 6.67 23.78 -7.62
CA VAL A 464 6.71 22.34 -7.93
C VAL A 464 8.13 21.97 -8.38
N GLU A 465 8.76 21.02 -7.71
CA GLU A 465 10.06 20.46 -8.07
C GLU A 465 9.88 19.02 -8.55
N MET A 466 10.24 18.76 -9.80
CA MET A 466 10.26 17.45 -10.44
C MET A 466 11.69 17.05 -10.75
N LYS A 467 12.05 15.82 -10.40
CA LYS A 467 13.38 15.28 -10.66
C LYS A 467 13.38 13.76 -10.84
N ASN A 468 14.17 13.29 -11.80
CA ASN A 468 14.36 11.86 -12.08
C ASN A 468 13.06 11.09 -12.38
N ASN A 469 12.01 11.72 -12.90
CA ASN A 469 10.76 11.05 -13.26
C ASN A 469 10.78 10.60 -14.72
N ILE A 470 10.06 9.53 -15.03
CA ILE A 470 9.69 9.18 -16.40
C ILE A 470 8.24 9.60 -16.64
N PHE A 471 8.03 10.45 -17.64
CA PHE A 471 6.73 10.75 -18.22
C PHE A 471 6.68 10.20 -19.64
N TYR A 472 5.78 9.24 -19.87
CA TYR A 472 5.62 8.56 -21.15
C TYR A 472 4.20 8.81 -21.65
N SER A 473 4.05 9.45 -22.82
CA SER A 473 2.74 9.77 -23.40
C SER A 473 2.72 9.43 -24.88
N LEU A 474 1.82 8.55 -25.32
CA LEU A 474 1.59 8.27 -26.75
C LEU A 474 0.32 8.92 -27.28
N THR A 475 -0.64 9.22 -26.40
CA THR A 475 -2.01 9.53 -26.81
C THR A 475 -2.52 10.92 -26.42
N SER A 476 -2.06 11.48 -25.28
CA SER A 476 -2.60 12.69 -24.65
C SER A 476 -1.68 13.91 -24.68
N GLY A 477 -0.42 13.72 -24.30
CA GLY A 477 0.60 14.76 -24.19
C GLY A 477 0.87 15.21 -22.75
N PHE A 478 1.61 16.31 -22.65
CA PHE A 478 2.04 16.93 -21.40
C PHE A 478 1.62 18.39 -21.35
N ASP A 479 1.45 18.92 -20.15
CA ASP A 479 1.29 20.35 -19.94
C ASP A 479 2.55 21.12 -20.39
N GLN A 480 2.39 21.99 -21.38
CA GLN A 480 3.48 22.73 -22.03
C GLN A 480 3.79 24.07 -21.38
N SER A 481 2.84 24.61 -20.61
CA SER A 481 2.89 25.98 -20.10
C SER A 481 2.11 26.06 -18.79
N PRO A 482 2.62 25.43 -17.73
CA PRO A 482 2.03 25.55 -16.42
C PRO A 482 2.06 27.02 -16.03
N SER A 483 1.06 27.43 -15.27
CA SER A 483 1.16 28.70 -14.56
C SER A 483 2.15 28.51 -13.38
N GLY A 484 2.56 29.55 -12.65
CA GLY A 484 3.40 29.38 -11.46
C GLY A 484 4.85 28.92 -11.70
N ASN A 485 5.55 28.52 -10.63
CA ASN A 485 6.96 28.13 -10.69
C ASN A 485 7.11 26.61 -10.69
N VAL A 486 7.27 26.02 -11.86
CA VAL A 486 7.49 24.58 -12.06
C VAL A 486 8.90 24.36 -12.55
N ASN A 487 9.67 23.53 -11.85
CA ASN A 487 11.03 23.16 -12.23
C ASN A 487 11.11 21.66 -12.44
N SER A 488 11.40 21.23 -13.67
CA SER A 488 11.68 19.84 -14.03
C SER A 488 13.17 19.71 -14.34
N ASP A 489 13.87 18.81 -13.65
CA ASP A 489 15.33 18.64 -13.76
C ASP A 489 15.71 17.16 -13.80
N HIS A 490 16.42 16.71 -14.85
CA HIS A 490 16.78 15.30 -15.04
C HIS A 490 15.57 14.36 -15.14
N ASP A 491 14.45 14.85 -15.67
CA ASP A 491 13.29 14.01 -16.02
C ASP A 491 13.41 13.48 -17.46
N LEU A 492 12.72 12.40 -17.76
CA LEU A 492 12.59 11.84 -19.12
C LEU A 492 11.16 12.05 -19.62
N TRP A 493 11.01 12.75 -20.75
CA TRP A 493 9.74 13.07 -21.40
C TRP A 493 9.68 12.41 -22.77
N TYR A 494 8.88 11.35 -22.94
CA TYR A 494 8.83 10.58 -24.18
C TYR A 494 7.43 10.47 -24.79
N GLY A 495 7.39 10.41 -26.12
CA GLY A 495 6.20 10.20 -26.94
C GLY A 495 5.39 11.47 -27.28
N SER A 496 5.71 12.62 -26.65
CA SER A 496 5.17 13.95 -26.97
C SER A 496 6.25 15.02 -26.76
N PRO A 497 6.14 16.24 -27.34
CA PRO A 497 7.11 17.30 -27.10
C PRO A 497 7.32 17.57 -25.60
N ALA A 498 8.59 17.57 -25.17
CA ALA A 498 8.95 17.87 -23.81
C ALA A 498 8.50 19.30 -23.43
N PRO A 499 8.04 19.52 -22.18
CA PRO A 499 7.58 20.83 -21.76
C PRO A 499 8.68 21.90 -21.74
N THR A 500 8.28 23.17 -21.87
CA THR A 500 9.21 24.32 -21.96
C THR A 500 9.99 24.61 -20.66
N TYR A 501 9.50 24.10 -19.52
CA TYR A 501 10.13 24.22 -18.21
C TYR A 501 11.04 23.03 -17.85
N ALA A 502 11.18 22.06 -18.75
CA ALA A 502 12.09 20.94 -18.56
C ALA A 502 13.55 21.35 -18.78
N ALA A 503 14.41 21.03 -17.82
CA ALA A 503 15.85 21.26 -17.85
C ALA A 503 16.60 19.93 -17.67
N ASN A 504 17.79 19.83 -18.28
CA ASN A 504 18.64 18.63 -18.24
C ASN A 504 17.88 17.32 -18.56
N TYR A 505 16.83 17.41 -19.39
CA TYR A 505 15.90 16.32 -19.62
C TYR A 505 16.36 15.38 -20.73
N LEU A 506 15.78 14.18 -20.76
CA LEU A 506 15.88 13.26 -21.88
C LEU A 506 14.55 13.19 -22.63
N ALA A 507 14.60 13.12 -23.96
CA ALA A 507 13.43 12.88 -24.81
C ALA A 507 13.65 11.67 -25.72
N GLN A 508 14.03 10.55 -25.11
CA GLN A 508 14.29 9.28 -25.77
C GLN A 508 13.44 8.20 -25.11
N ASP A 509 13.17 7.11 -25.84
CA ASP A 509 12.41 5.98 -25.31
C ASP A 509 13.11 5.44 -24.04
N PRO A 510 12.42 5.31 -22.89
CA PRO A 510 13.03 4.75 -21.68
C PRO A 510 13.39 3.26 -21.80
N LEU A 511 12.99 2.58 -22.89
CA LEU A 511 13.30 1.18 -23.16
C LEU A 511 12.93 0.25 -22.01
N PHE A 512 11.66 0.28 -21.63
CA PHE A 512 11.12 -0.63 -20.63
C PHE A 512 11.21 -2.10 -21.06
N VAL A 513 11.33 -3.00 -20.09
CA VAL A 513 11.43 -4.45 -20.31
C VAL A 513 10.22 -4.97 -21.08
N ASN A 514 9.01 -4.71 -20.58
CA ASN A 514 7.77 -5.16 -21.20
C ASN A 514 6.54 -4.31 -20.79
N VAL A 515 6.30 -3.25 -21.54
CA VAL A 515 5.17 -2.33 -21.34
C VAL A 515 3.81 -3.04 -21.43
N SER A 516 3.63 -4.00 -22.36
CA SER A 516 2.35 -4.70 -22.53
C SER A 516 1.92 -5.51 -21.31
N ASN A 517 2.86 -5.84 -20.41
CA ASN A 517 2.59 -6.52 -19.14
C ASN A 517 2.83 -5.60 -17.93
N ALA A 518 2.84 -4.27 -18.13
CA ALA A 518 3.14 -3.28 -17.09
C ALA A 518 4.49 -3.47 -16.37
N ASP A 519 5.49 -4.07 -17.05
CA ASP A 519 6.84 -4.20 -16.55
C ASP A 519 7.69 -2.99 -17.00
N PHE A 520 7.71 -1.97 -16.15
CA PHE A 520 8.42 -0.70 -16.37
C PHE A 520 9.87 -0.72 -15.85
N ARG A 521 10.44 -1.89 -15.57
CA ARG A 521 11.89 -1.98 -15.34
C ARG A 521 12.65 -1.57 -16.59
N LEU A 522 13.85 -1.04 -16.42
CA LEU A 522 14.68 -0.53 -17.51
C LEU A 522 15.49 -1.67 -18.15
N ARG A 523 15.69 -1.61 -19.48
CA ARG A 523 16.67 -2.46 -20.16
C ARG A 523 18.08 -1.90 -20.00
N SER A 524 19.09 -2.75 -20.14
CA SER A 524 20.51 -2.38 -19.98
C SER A 524 21.00 -1.26 -20.90
N ASN A 525 20.37 -1.07 -22.06
CA ASN A 525 20.69 0.01 -23.01
C ASN A 525 19.74 1.20 -22.92
N SER A 526 18.92 1.29 -21.87
CA SER A 526 18.01 2.41 -21.63
C SER A 526 18.78 3.72 -21.45
N PRO A 527 18.31 4.82 -22.06
CA PRO A 527 18.88 6.14 -21.81
C PRO A 527 18.61 6.66 -20.39
N ALA A 528 17.65 6.07 -19.67
CA ALA A 528 17.32 6.44 -18.29
C ALA A 528 18.34 5.91 -17.26
N VAL A 529 19.15 4.91 -17.64
CA VAL A 529 20.15 4.29 -16.76
C VAL A 529 21.32 5.24 -16.53
N ASN A 530 21.66 5.51 -15.27
CA ASN A 530 22.70 6.42 -14.80
C ASN A 530 22.59 7.87 -15.27
N ALA A 531 21.39 8.28 -15.69
CA ALA A 531 21.13 9.61 -16.24
C ALA A 531 20.47 10.58 -15.25
N GLY A 532 20.03 10.09 -14.09
CA GLY A 532 19.38 10.88 -13.05
C GLY A 532 20.36 11.67 -12.19
N SER A 533 19.82 12.60 -11.42
CA SER A 533 20.53 13.42 -10.45
C SER A 533 20.66 12.70 -9.10
N SER A 534 21.87 12.73 -8.53
CA SER A 534 22.18 12.16 -7.19
C SER A 534 21.85 13.08 -6.02
N SER A 535 21.28 14.27 -6.27
CA SER A 535 20.91 15.23 -5.23
C SER A 535 19.79 14.73 -4.30
N LEU A 536 19.17 13.59 -4.63
CA LEU A 536 18.06 12.97 -3.89
C LEU A 536 18.49 11.89 -2.89
N SER A 537 19.80 11.69 -2.68
CA SER A 537 20.35 10.59 -1.86
C SER A 537 19.92 10.53 -0.40
N GLY A 538 19.38 11.62 0.16
CA GLY A 538 18.78 11.65 1.50
C GLY A 538 17.26 11.46 1.53
N ILE A 539 16.60 11.38 0.37
CA ILE A 539 15.13 11.35 0.23
C ILE A 539 14.69 10.03 -0.40
N VAL A 540 15.23 9.70 -1.58
CA VAL A 540 14.88 8.48 -2.32
C VAL A 540 16.08 7.54 -2.28
N THR A 541 16.16 6.71 -1.23
CA THR A 541 17.32 5.83 -0.99
C THR A 541 17.23 4.48 -1.69
N ARG A 542 16.04 4.11 -2.16
CA ARG A 542 15.73 2.84 -2.80
C ARG A 542 14.69 3.02 -3.91
N ASP A 543 14.61 2.07 -4.82
CA ASP A 543 13.61 2.03 -5.88
C ASP A 543 12.30 1.35 -5.43
N PHE A 544 11.35 1.22 -6.36
CA PHE A 544 10.01 0.68 -6.12
C PHE A 544 9.98 -0.76 -5.58
N ILE A 545 11.01 -1.57 -5.88
CA ILE A 545 11.12 -2.96 -5.41
C ILE A 545 12.17 -3.16 -4.32
N GLY A 546 12.83 -2.08 -3.90
CA GLY A 546 13.72 -2.05 -2.73
C GLY A 546 15.20 -2.04 -3.07
N ILE A 547 15.57 -2.00 -4.34
CA ILE A 547 16.97 -1.91 -4.79
C ILE A 547 17.53 -0.56 -4.33
N SER A 548 18.69 -0.58 -3.69
CA SER A 548 19.34 0.65 -3.20
C SER A 548 19.78 1.54 -4.34
N ARG A 549 19.70 2.87 -4.18
CA ARG A 549 20.16 3.82 -5.19
C ARG A 549 21.45 4.54 -4.77
N PRO A 550 22.36 4.87 -5.71
CA PRO A 550 22.42 4.35 -7.09
C PRO A 550 23.08 2.95 -7.14
N GLN A 551 22.80 2.17 -8.19
CA GLN A 551 23.54 0.93 -8.50
C GLN A 551 24.73 1.18 -9.43
N GLY A 552 24.68 2.24 -10.25
CA GLY A 552 25.80 2.66 -11.10
C GLY A 552 26.46 3.97 -10.62
N GLN A 553 26.85 4.81 -11.58
CA GLN A 553 27.49 6.11 -11.31
C GLN A 553 26.52 7.15 -10.75
N ASN A 554 25.27 7.15 -11.24
CA ASN A 554 24.22 8.07 -10.82
C ASN A 554 22.92 7.32 -10.65
N TYR A 555 21.89 8.02 -10.18
CA TYR A 555 20.53 7.49 -10.13
C TYR A 555 20.04 7.14 -11.53
N ASP A 556 19.18 6.14 -11.61
CA ASP A 556 18.33 5.97 -12.78
C ASP A 556 17.13 6.91 -12.72
N ILE A 557 16.66 7.34 -13.89
CA ILE A 557 15.42 8.11 -14.03
C ILE A 557 14.25 7.11 -13.99
N GLY A 558 13.23 7.40 -13.18
CA GLY A 558 12.02 6.60 -13.00
C GLY A 558 11.98 5.83 -11.68
N ALA A 559 10.92 5.02 -11.52
CA ALA A 559 10.62 4.27 -10.30
C ALA A 559 11.52 3.06 -10.04
N PHE A 560 12.26 2.59 -11.04
CA PHE A 560 13.18 1.46 -10.94
C PHE A 560 14.64 1.90 -11.03
N GLU A 561 15.51 1.15 -10.36
CA GLU A 561 16.96 1.23 -10.51
C GLU A 561 17.43 -0.06 -11.20
N PHE A 562 18.06 0.08 -12.37
CA PHE A 562 18.57 -1.01 -13.17
C PHE A 562 19.67 -1.77 -12.45
N THR A 563 19.57 -3.09 -12.51
CA THR A 563 20.60 -4.02 -12.06
C THR A 563 20.95 -4.98 -13.19
N GLU A 564 22.17 -5.53 -13.17
CA GLU A 564 22.61 -6.51 -14.17
C GLU A 564 21.71 -7.77 -14.22
N SER A 565 20.96 -8.07 -13.14
CA SER A 565 19.93 -9.13 -13.14
C SER A 565 18.78 -8.85 -14.10
N ASP A 566 18.42 -7.58 -14.33
CA ASP A 566 17.38 -7.17 -15.28
C ASP A 566 17.75 -7.44 -16.74
N ALA A 567 19.05 -7.64 -17.04
CA ALA A 567 19.53 -7.96 -18.38
C ALA A 567 19.28 -9.42 -18.81
N THR A 568 18.82 -10.29 -17.89
CA THR A 568 18.53 -11.69 -18.19
C THR A 568 17.03 -11.90 -18.46
N PRO A 569 16.63 -12.32 -19.69
CA PRO A 569 15.25 -12.73 -19.94
C PRO A 569 14.86 -13.90 -19.01
N PRO A 570 13.60 -14.01 -18.57
CA PRO A 570 13.13 -15.22 -17.90
C PRO A 570 13.50 -16.45 -18.72
N ALA A 571 13.98 -17.50 -18.07
CA ALA A 571 14.26 -18.75 -18.76
C ALA A 571 13.01 -19.19 -19.54
N ILE A 572 13.17 -19.44 -20.85
CA ILE A 572 12.09 -20.00 -21.66
C ILE A 572 11.64 -21.29 -20.97
N PRO A 573 10.34 -21.48 -20.67
CA PRO A 573 9.86 -22.72 -20.08
C PRO A 573 10.29 -23.89 -20.96
N SER A 574 11.16 -24.76 -20.43
CA SER A 574 11.53 -25.99 -21.10
C SER A 574 10.35 -26.96 -20.99
N GLY A 575 9.49 -27.01 -22.01
CA GLY A 575 8.37 -27.95 -21.99
C GLY A 575 7.29 -27.82 -23.07
N LEU A 576 7.32 -26.83 -23.96
CA LEU A 576 6.35 -26.74 -25.07
C LEU A 576 6.94 -27.32 -26.35
N GLU A 577 6.92 -28.64 -26.47
CA GLU A 577 6.85 -29.26 -27.80
C GLU A 577 5.42 -29.11 -28.31
N VAL A 578 5.23 -28.25 -29.31
CA VAL A 578 4.02 -28.22 -30.11
C VAL A 578 3.95 -29.55 -30.87
N LYS A 579 2.97 -30.39 -30.52
CA LYS A 579 2.63 -31.59 -31.28
C LYS A 579 1.75 -31.27 -32.48
#